data_AF-A0A7G2BZC3-F1
#
_entry.id   AF-A0A7G2BZC3-F1
#
_cell.length_a   1.000
_cell.length_b   1.000
_cell.length_c   1.000
_cell.angle_alpha   90.00
_cell.angle_beta   90.00
_cell.angle_gamma   90.00
#
_symmetry.space_group_name_H-M   'P 1'
#
loop_
_entity.id
_entity.type
_entity.pdbx_description
1 polymer ?
#
loop_
_entity_poly.entity_id
_entity_poly.type
_entity_poly.pdbx_seq_one_letter_code
_entity_poly.pdbx_strand_id
1 'polypeptide(L)'
;MLRKSFLRLKGIQQPPEHLYELRMHNIKPGSYHELNALAMEHMSKRPATGGKCMGYWTAQMGAINQWLHLWQFDSLEHRYECRKELESDQQWQRVFYRPMQKHLTHQQNLLLTRVYREGTASTLSYKYLMQVSPHKEIELSGPSAILAATFNIAIGDGEGKYLHIVKARKLDDLIPINPPPDCVSKIMGPCRWSTSLGCVWR
;
A
#
# COMPACT_ATOMS: atom_id res chain seq x y z
N MET A 1 -29.59 29.47 30.58
CA MET A 1 -30.19 28.47 29.66
C MET A 1 -29.06 27.87 28.81
N LEU A 2 -28.38 26.84 29.32
CA LEU A 2 -27.27 26.16 28.62
C LEU A 2 -27.78 24.82 28.11
N ARG A 3 -28.10 24.74 26.81
CA ARG A 3 -28.41 23.48 26.14
C ARG A 3 -27.12 22.64 26.09
N LYS A 4 -26.99 21.66 26.98
CA LYS A 4 -26.08 20.53 26.78
C LYS A 4 -26.59 19.76 25.58
N SER A 5 -26.00 19.98 24.42
CA SER A 5 -26.24 19.19 23.22
C SER A 5 -25.79 17.75 23.48
N PHE A 6 -26.76 16.84 23.52
CA PHE A 6 -26.52 15.40 23.54
C PHE A 6 -25.85 14.99 22.22
N LEU A 7 -24.54 14.75 22.24
CA LEU A 7 -23.89 13.95 21.22
C LEU A 7 -24.36 12.51 21.40
N ARG A 8 -25.32 12.08 20.57
CA ARG A 8 -25.66 10.68 20.39
C ARG A 8 -24.41 10.00 19.80
N LEU A 9 -23.62 9.34 20.64
CA LEU A 9 -22.64 8.35 20.20
C LEU A 9 -23.43 7.23 19.52
N LYS A 10 -23.63 7.36 18.20
CA LYS A 10 -24.01 6.21 17.38
C LYS A 10 -22.94 5.15 17.62
N GLY A 11 -23.40 3.95 17.95
CA GLY A 11 -22.62 2.86 18.52
C GLY A 11 -21.22 2.77 17.93
N ILE A 12 -20.24 2.56 18.81
CA ILE A 12 -18.86 2.25 18.44
C ILE A 12 -18.93 1.11 17.42
N GLN A 13 -18.78 1.43 16.13
CA GLN A 13 -18.45 0.41 15.15
C GLN A 13 -17.22 -0.27 15.69
N GLN A 14 -17.25 -1.60 15.78
CA GLN A 14 -16.05 -2.33 16.14
C GLN A 14 -14.92 -1.80 15.26
N PRO A 15 -13.76 -1.44 15.85
CA PRO A 15 -12.66 -0.94 15.07
C PRO A 15 -12.38 -1.94 13.94
N PRO A 16 -12.07 -1.48 12.73
CA PRO A 16 -11.73 -2.39 11.65
C PRO A 16 -10.66 -3.36 12.16
N GLU A 17 -10.85 -4.67 11.94
CA GLU A 17 -9.99 -5.73 12.52
C GLU A 17 -8.50 -5.41 12.37
N HIS A 18 -8.14 -4.76 11.25
CA HIS A 18 -6.82 -4.20 11.04
C HIS A 18 -6.88 -2.87 10.27
N LEU A 19 -5.88 -2.03 10.52
CA LEU A 19 -5.58 -0.78 9.84
C LEU A 19 -4.48 -0.99 8.79
N TYR A 20 -4.51 -0.24 7.70
CA TYR A 20 -3.52 -0.33 6.64
C TYR A 20 -2.88 1.03 6.34
N GLU A 21 -1.59 1.04 6.01
CA GLU A 21 -0.88 2.21 5.52
C GLU A 21 -0.30 1.91 4.14
N LEU A 22 -0.79 2.60 3.11
CA LEU A 22 -0.11 2.61 1.81
C LEU A 22 0.87 3.76 1.80
N ARG A 23 2.14 3.47 1.61
CA ARG A 23 3.19 4.47 1.47
C ARG A 23 3.62 4.53 0.01
N MET A 24 3.82 5.75 -0.49
CA MET A 24 4.22 6.02 -1.88
C MET A 24 5.42 6.95 -1.87
N HIS A 25 6.54 6.50 -2.43
CA HIS A 25 7.79 7.23 -2.47
C HIS A 25 8.21 7.49 -3.91
N ASN A 26 8.38 8.75 -4.29
CA ASN A 26 8.95 9.11 -5.58
C ASN A 26 10.47 9.02 -5.50
N ILE A 27 11.05 8.32 -6.46
CA ILE A 27 12.47 8.01 -6.56
C ILE A 27 13.10 9.00 -7.54
N LYS A 28 14.29 9.48 -7.21
CA LYS A 28 15.13 10.27 -8.12
C LYS A 28 15.36 9.48 -9.41
N PRO A 29 15.20 10.11 -10.60
CA PRO A 29 15.55 9.47 -11.86
C PRO A 29 16.98 8.90 -11.82
N GLY A 30 17.15 7.67 -12.31
CA GLY A 30 18.44 6.96 -12.29
C GLY A 30 18.76 6.24 -10.96
N SER A 31 18.14 6.59 -9.84
CA SER A 31 18.44 5.99 -8.53
C SER A 31 17.73 4.66 -8.24
N TYR A 32 16.83 4.20 -9.11
CA TYR A 32 16.03 2.99 -8.87
C TYR A 32 16.91 1.76 -8.59
N HIS A 33 17.96 1.55 -9.37
CA HIS A 33 18.77 0.33 -9.27
C HIS A 33 19.49 0.24 -7.93
N GLU A 34 20.15 1.31 -7.51
CA GLU A 34 20.84 1.41 -6.21
C GLU A 34 19.86 1.25 -5.05
N LEU A 35 18.73 1.97 -5.12
CA LEU A 35 17.71 1.90 -4.09
C LEU A 35 17.11 0.48 -3.99
N ASN A 36 16.87 -0.18 -5.12
CA ASN A 36 16.40 -1.57 -5.14
C ASN A 36 17.43 -2.55 -4.57
N ALA A 37 18.72 -2.39 -4.90
CA ALA A 37 19.79 -3.21 -4.34
C ALA A 37 19.85 -3.07 -2.80
N LEU A 38 19.78 -1.83 -2.31
CA LEU A 38 19.72 -1.52 -0.88
C LEU A 38 18.53 -2.21 -0.19
N ALA A 39 17.34 -2.19 -0.81
CA ALA A 39 16.17 -2.87 -0.25
C ALA A 39 16.30 -4.39 -0.26
N MET A 40 16.83 -4.98 -1.34
CA MET A 40 17.08 -6.43 -1.40
C MET A 40 18.04 -6.90 -0.32
N GLU A 41 19.04 -6.08 0.03
CA GLU A 41 20.04 -6.42 1.04
C GLU A 41 19.52 -6.36 2.49
N HIS A 42 18.63 -5.40 2.77
CA HIS A 42 18.28 -5.03 4.14
C HIS A 42 16.83 -5.29 4.53
N MET A 43 15.88 -5.39 3.60
CA MET A 43 14.46 -5.53 3.96
C MET A 43 14.14 -6.82 4.73
N SER A 44 14.84 -7.92 4.45
CA SER A 44 14.72 -9.17 5.22
C SER A 44 15.28 -9.06 6.64
N LYS A 45 16.11 -8.02 6.88
CA LYS A 45 16.72 -7.69 8.17
C LYS A 45 16.01 -6.53 8.87
N ARG A 46 14.85 -6.09 8.36
CA ARG A 46 14.08 -5.03 8.98
C ARG A 46 13.70 -5.46 10.41
N PRO A 47 13.87 -4.59 11.42
CA PRO A 47 13.45 -4.89 12.78
C PRO A 47 11.98 -5.33 12.84
N ALA A 48 11.71 -6.34 13.66
CA ALA A 48 10.39 -6.96 13.80
C ALA A 48 9.48 -6.10 14.70
N THR A 49 9.08 -4.93 14.21
CA THR A 49 8.34 -3.93 14.99
C THR A 49 6.83 -4.19 15.07
N GLY A 50 6.36 -5.43 14.91
CA GLY A 50 4.92 -5.78 14.88
C GLY A 50 4.14 -5.43 13.61
N GLY A 51 4.51 -4.36 12.89
CA GLY A 51 3.89 -3.98 11.62
C GLY A 51 4.16 -4.99 10.49
N LYS A 52 3.11 -5.49 9.84
CA LYS A 52 3.21 -6.52 8.81
C LYS A 52 3.27 -5.93 7.40
N CYS A 53 4.31 -6.27 6.65
CA CYS A 53 4.40 -5.90 5.24
C CYS A 53 3.43 -6.75 4.42
N MET A 54 2.61 -6.12 3.59
CA MET A 54 1.60 -6.79 2.77
C MET A 54 2.03 -6.87 1.30
N GLY A 55 2.71 -5.83 0.84
CA GLY A 55 3.40 -5.90 -0.43
C GLY A 55 4.22 -4.67 -0.74
N TYR A 56 5.10 -4.83 -1.72
CA TYR A 56 5.97 -3.82 -2.28
C TYR A 56 5.92 -3.91 -3.79
N TRP A 57 5.75 -2.76 -4.43
CA TRP A 57 5.67 -2.63 -5.86
C TRP A 57 6.47 -1.42 -6.34
N THR A 58 6.79 -1.44 -7.63
CA THR A 58 7.21 -0.26 -8.37
C THR A 58 6.15 0.05 -9.41
N ALA A 59 5.74 1.31 -9.53
CA ALA A 59 4.84 1.72 -10.60
C ALA A 59 5.58 1.70 -11.96
N GLN A 60 4.92 1.08 -12.94
CA GLN A 60 5.35 0.99 -14.33
C GLN A 60 4.60 1.98 -15.24
N MET A 61 3.34 2.33 -14.91
CA MET A 61 2.55 3.34 -15.63
C MET A 61 1.72 4.16 -14.65
N GLY A 62 1.45 5.42 -15.01
CA GLY A 62 0.69 6.39 -14.19
C GLY A 62 1.52 7.11 -13.12
N ALA A 63 2.65 6.55 -12.69
CA ALA A 63 3.60 7.22 -11.78
C ALA A 63 4.99 6.56 -11.84
N ILE A 64 5.69 6.65 -12.98
CA ILE A 64 7.02 6.04 -13.12
C ILE A 64 8.00 6.56 -12.05
N ASN A 65 8.97 5.72 -11.69
CA ASN A 65 9.90 5.97 -10.57
C ASN A 65 9.20 6.13 -9.21
N GLN A 66 8.07 5.46 -8.98
CA GLN A 66 7.42 5.44 -7.67
C GLN A 66 7.46 4.04 -7.05
N TRP A 67 7.87 3.97 -5.78
CA TRP A 67 7.70 2.80 -4.93
C TRP A 67 6.41 2.88 -4.13
N LEU A 68 5.71 1.75 -4.04
CA LEU A 68 4.48 1.59 -3.30
C LEU A 68 4.64 0.44 -2.32
N HIS A 69 4.27 0.66 -1.07
CA HIS A 69 4.38 -0.38 -0.06
C HIS A 69 3.23 -0.31 0.94
N LEU A 70 2.58 -1.46 1.12
CA LEU A 70 1.38 -1.59 1.93
C LEU A 70 1.73 -2.30 3.23
N TRP A 71 1.35 -1.69 4.35
CA TRP A 71 1.58 -2.21 5.69
C TRP A 71 0.24 -2.44 6.40
N GLN A 72 0.19 -3.46 7.25
CA GLN A 72 -0.92 -3.76 8.12
C GLN A 72 -0.50 -3.55 9.58
N PHE A 73 -1.40 -2.96 10.36
CA PHE A 73 -1.28 -2.70 11.80
C PHE A 73 -2.60 -3.04 12.48
N ASP A 74 -2.59 -3.24 13.79
CA ASP A 74 -3.82 -3.54 14.54
C ASP A 74 -4.60 -2.28 14.90
N SER A 75 -3.91 -1.15 15.06
CA SER A 75 -4.52 0.15 15.37
C SER A 75 -3.59 1.30 14.97
N LEU A 76 -4.09 2.53 15.08
CA LEU A 76 -3.27 3.75 14.91
C LEU A 76 -2.18 3.85 15.98
N GLU A 77 -2.47 3.43 17.21
CA GLU A 77 -1.49 3.41 18.31
C GLU A 77 -0.41 2.38 18.04
N HIS A 78 -0.80 1.15 17.64
CA HIS A 78 0.18 0.12 17.25
C HIS A 78 1.06 0.64 16.10
N ARG A 79 0.49 1.28 15.07
CA ARG A 79 1.28 1.92 14.01
C ARG A 79 2.29 2.94 14.57
N TYR A 80 1.87 3.79 15.48
CA TYR A 80 2.72 4.81 16.09
C TYR A 80 3.89 4.17 16.84
N GLU A 81 3.63 3.14 17.65
CA GLU A 81 4.63 2.36 18.37
C GLU A 81 5.62 1.68 17.41
N CYS A 82 5.14 0.98 16.37
CA CYS A 82 5.98 0.37 15.34
C CYS A 82 6.95 1.37 14.70
N ARG A 83 6.44 2.56 14.39
CA ARG A 83 7.21 3.64 13.75
C ARG A 83 8.27 4.19 14.69
N LYS A 84 7.90 4.43 15.95
CA LYS A 84 8.81 4.89 17.00
C LYS A 84 9.95 3.89 17.22
N GLU A 85 9.64 2.59 17.25
CA GLU A 85 10.65 1.55 17.39
C GLU A 85 11.65 1.56 16.22
N LEU A 86 11.16 1.58 14.97
CA LEU A 86 12.02 1.67 13.77
C LEU A 86 12.87 2.95 13.76
N GLU A 87 12.34 4.05 14.26
CA GLU A 87 13.05 5.33 14.36
C GLU A 87 14.15 5.29 15.42
N SER A 88 13.95 4.54 16.50
CA SER A 88 14.93 4.36 17.57
C SER A 88 16.07 3.38 17.21
N ASP A 89 15.86 2.45 16.29
CA ASP A 89 16.86 1.47 15.85
C ASP A 89 17.99 2.13 15.04
N GLN A 90 19.10 2.43 15.71
CA GLN A 90 20.25 3.09 15.09
C GLN A 90 20.88 2.27 13.95
N GLN A 91 20.83 0.95 14.02
CA GLN A 91 21.37 0.11 12.95
C GLN A 91 20.52 0.26 11.70
N TRP A 92 19.21 0.09 11.81
CA TRP A 92 18.25 0.28 10.72
C TRP A 92 18.33 1.68 10.12
N GLN A 93 18.41 2.70 10.98
CA GLN A 93 18.58 4.08 10.57
C GLN A 93 19.83 4.27 9.71
N ARG A 94 20.96 3.68 10.13
CA ARG A 94 22.25 3.80 9.45
C ARG A 94 22.31 3.00 8.15
N VAL A 95 21.89 1.74 8.16
CA VAL A 95 22.12 0.82 7.04
C VAL A 95 21.06 0.94 5.95
N PHE A 96 19.83 1.33 6.29
CA PHE A 96 18.73 1.36 5.31
C PHE A 96 18.06 2.73 5.22
N TYR A 97 17.51 3.27 6.32
CA TYR A 97 16.63 4.43 6.22
C TYR A 97 17.35 5.68 5.70
N ARG A 98 18.50 6.07 6.27
CA ARG A 98 19.25 7.25 5.83
C ARG A 98 19.79 7.11 4.40
N PRO A 99 20.38 5.97 3.98
CA PRO A 99 20.74 5.77 2.57
C PRO A 99 19.53 5.84 1.63
N MET A 100 18.42 5.17 1.96
CA MET A 100 17.19 5.18 1.16
C MET A 100 16.68 6.61 0.93
N GLN A 101 16.65 7.46 1.97
CA GLN A 101 16.19 8.86 1.86
C GLN A 101 16.95 9.66 0.79
N LYS A 102 18.24 9.38 0.56
CA LYS A 102 19.05 10.09 -0.45
C LYS A 102 18.55 9.86 -1.87
N HIS A 103 17.82 8.78 -2.11
CA HIS A 103 17.28 8.41 -3.42
C HIS A 103 15.85 8.89 -3.65
N LEU A 104 15.22 9.54 -2.67
CA LEU A 104 13.82 9.97 -2.77
C LEU A 104 13.71 11.47 -3.08
N THR A 105 12.66 11.85 -3.80
CA THR A 105 12.29 13.26 -4.07
C THR A 105 11.03 13.68 -3.31
N HIS A 106 10.10 12.75 -3.10
CA HIS A 106 8.83 13.01 -2.44
C HIS A 106 8.31 11.75 -1.75
N GLN A 107 7.59 11.92 -0.64
CA GLN A 107 7.00 10.83 0.13
C GLN A 107 5.60 11.23 0.57
N GLN A 108 4.66 10.31 0.43
CA GLN A 108 3.29 10.45 0.91
C GLN A 108 2.78 9.11 1.42
N ASN A 109 1.71 9.12 2.21
CA ASN A 109 1.04 7.91 2.67
C ASN A 109 -0.48 8.11 2.74
N LEU A 110 -1.20 7.00 2.73
CA LEU A 110 -2.64 6.94 2.93
C LEU A 110 -2.93 6.03 4.11
N LEU A 111 -3.89 6.44 4.94
CA LEU A 111 -4.49 5.55 5.92
C LEU A 111 -5.69 4.85 5.30
N LEU A 112 -5.74 3.54 5.42
CA LEU A 112 -6.68 2.68 4.73
C LEU A 112 -7.41 1.77 5.72
N THR A 113 -8.72 1.59 5.52
CA THR A 113 -9.53 0.59 6.22
C THR A 113 -9.95 -0.51 5.27
N ARG A 114 -9.90 -1.77 5.71
CA ARG A 114 -10.18 -2.92 4.84
C ARG A 114 -11.68 -3.03 4.54
N VAL A 115 -12.02 -3.09 3.25
CA VAL A 115 -13.35 -3.48 2.76
C VAL A 115 -13.34 -4.94 2.32
N TYR A 116 -12.35 -5.33 1.52
CA TYR A 116 -12.17 -6.67 1.00
C TYR A 116 -10.68 -7.00 0.83
N ARG A 117 -10.31 -8.25 1.02
CA ARG A 117 -8.98 -8.75 0.66
C ARG A 117 -9.03 -10.26 0.43
N GLU A 118 -8.30 -10.74 -0.58
CA GLU A 118 -8.08 -12.18 -0.77
C GLU A 118 -7.28 -12.78 0.40
N GLY A 119 -7.62 -14.02 0.79
CA GLY A 119 -6.96 -14.71 1.90
C GLY A 119 -5.55 -15.20 1.60
N THR A 120 -5.24 -15.47 0.32
CA THR A 120 -4.01 -16.18 -0.07
C THR A 120 -3.23 -15.42 -1.13
N ALA A 121 -1.99 -15.04 -0.80
CA ALA A 121 -1.06 -14.51 -1.79
C ALA A 121 -0.50 -15.65 -2.66
N SER A 122 -0.44 -15.45 -3.98
CA SER A 122 0.04 -16.46 -4.91
C SER A 122 1.56 -16.41 -5.08
N THR A 123 2.17 -17.58 -5.31
CA THR A 123 3.58 -17.70 -5.71
C THR A 123 3.78 -17.41 -7.21
N LEU A 124 2.70 -17.34 -7.99
CA LEU A 124 2.76 -16.90 -9.38
C LEU A 124 3.01 -15.38 -9.44
N SER A 125 3.70 -14.96 -10.49
CA SER A 125 3.96 -13.54 -10.75
C SER A 125 2.77 -12.90 -11.48
N TYR A 126 2.27 -11.80 -10.93
CA TYR A 126 1.18 -10.99 -11.49
C TYR A 126 1.63 -9.55 -11.69
N LYS A 127 1.07 -8.88 -12.70
CA LYS A 127 1.04 -7.41 -12.71
C LYS A 127 -0.14 -6.95 -11.88
N TYR A 128 -0.06 -5.72 -11.38
CA TYR A 128 -1.10 -5.17 -10.52
C TYR A 128 -1.60 -3.83 -11.06
N LEU A 129 -2.91 -3.61 -10.97
CA LEU A 129 -3.55 -2.30 -11.06
C LEU A 129 -3.84 -1.84 -9.64
N MET A 130 -3.42 -0.62 -9.31
CA MET A 130 -3.94 0.14 -8.19
C MET A 130 -4.88 1.21 -8.75
N GLN A 131 -6.13 1.22 -8.35
CA GLN A 131 -7.11 2.21 -8.80
C GLN A 131 -7.78 2.87 -7.61
N VAL A 132 -7.77 4.20 -7.57
CA VAL A 132 -8.62 4.98 -6.66
C VAL A 132 -9.90 5.32 -7.41
N SER A 133 -11.06 5.01 -6.82
CA SER A 133 -12.40 5.16 -7.41
C SER A 133 -13.39 5.72 -6.38
N PRO A 134 -14.36 6.55 -6.78
CA PRO A 134 -15.46 6.94 -5.89
C PRO A 134 -16.41 5.77 -5.58
N HIS A 135 -16.34 4.67 -6.32
CA HIS A 135 -17.23 3.53 -6.20
C HIS A 135 -16.62 2.43 -5.33
N LYS A 136 -17.44 1.82 -4.46
CA LYS A 136 -17.03 0.70 -3.60
C LYS A 136 -16.74 -0.57 -4.40
N GLU A 137 -17.39 -0.71 -5.55
CA GLU A 137 -17.29 -1.85 -6.45
C GLU A 137 -16.43 -1.47 -7.66
N ILE A 138 -15.76 -2.49 -8.22
CA ILE A 138 -14.91 -2.35 -9.39
C ILE A 138 -15.24 -3.43 -10.40
N GLU A 139 -15.35 -3.04 -11.66
CA GLU A 139 -15.50 -3.96 -12.78
C GLU A 139 -14.12 -4.47 -13.22
N LEU A 140 -14.00 -5.80 -13.33
CA LEU A 140 -12.77 -6.45 -13.77
C LEU A 140 -12.75 -6.52 -15.30
N SER A 141 -11.65 -6.09 -15.92
CA SER A 141 -11.60 -5.85 -17.36
C SER A 141 -11.40 -7.10 -18.21
N GLY A 142 -10.66 -8.10 -17.71
CA GLY A 142 -10.33 -9.31 -18.47
C GLY A 142 -10.44 -10.61 -17.68
N PRO A 143 -10.40 -11.76 -18.37
CA PRO A 143 -10.69 -13.07 -17.78
C PRO A 143 -9.66 -13.56 -16.76
N SER A 144 -8.43 -13.02 -16.75
CA SER A 144 -7.43 -13.34 -15.72
C SER A 144 -7.34 -12.32 -14.59
N ALA A 145 -8.18 -11.28 -14.62
CA ALA A 145 -8.22 -10.26 -13.59
C ALA A 145 -8.85 -10.80 -12.31
N ILE A 146 -8.20 -10.52 -11.19
CA ILE A 146 -8.63 -10.94 -9.86
C ILE A 146 -8.56 -9.70 -8.96
N LEU A 147 -9.66 -9.37 -8.30
CA LEU A 147 -9.64 -8.39 -7.23
C LEU A 147 -8.83 -8.95 -6.05
N ALA A 148 -7.67 -8.36 -5.76
CA ALA A 148 -6.83 -8.77 -4.65
C ALA A 148 -7.21 -8.07 -3.35
N ALA A 149 -7.60 -6.79 -3.42
CA ALA A 149 -8.05 -6.04 -2.25
C ALA A 149 -8.91 -4.82 -2.63
N THR A 150 -9.76 -4.39 -1.70
CA THR A 150 -10.41 -3.09 -1.69
C THR A 150 -10.30 -2.47 -0.30
N PHE A 151 -9.94 -1.20 -0.25
CA PHE A 151 -9.85 -0.40 0.96
C PHE A 151 -10.68 0.86 0.82
N ASN A 152 -11.16 1.40 1.94
CA ASN A 152 -11.60 2.80 2.01
C ASN A 152 -10.42 3.67 2.46
N ILE A 153 -10.27 4.85 1.83
CA ILE A 153 -9.24 5.82 2.17
C ILE A 153 -9.75 6.67 3.32
N ALA A 154 -9.18 6.46 4.50
CA ALA A 154 -9.56 7.14 5.73
C ALA A 154 -8.81 8.45 5.94
N ILE A 155 -7.56 8.56 5.48
CA ILE A 155 -6.76 9.79 5.55
C ILE A 155 -5.86 9.89 4.31
N GLY A 156 -5.82 11.09 3.72
CA GLY A 156 -4.92 11.46 2.62
C GLY A 156 -5.66 11.72 1.31
N ASP A 157 -4.91 11.80 0.21
CA ASP A 157 -5.49 12.09 -1.10
C ASP A 157 -6.54 11.05 -1.52
N GLY A 158 -7.75 11.54 -1.79
CA GLY A 158 -8.90 10.68 -2.09
C GLY A 158 -9.63 10.20 -0.85
N GLU A 159 -9.51 10.87 0.30
CA GLU A 159 -10.31 10.58 1.50
C GLU A 159 -11.80 10.38 1.17
N GLY A 160 -12.40 9.33 1.73
CA GLY A 160 -13.77 8.90 1.45
C GLY A 160 -13.93 8.04 0.20
N LYS A 161 -12.95 8.01 -0.72
CA LYS A 161 -12.93 7.11 -1.89
C LYS A 161 -12.45 5.70 -1.53
N TYR A 162 -12.45 4.83 -2.54
CA TYR A 162 -11.98 3.46 -2.44
C TYR A 162 -10.69 3.26 -3.21
N LEU A 163 -9.80 2.43 -2.67
CA LEU A 163 -8.58 1.98 -3.32
C LEU A 163 -8.70 0.49 -3.61
N HIS A 164 -8.69 0.13 -4.89
CA HIS A 164 -8.71 -1.24 -5.37
C HIS A 164 -7.31 -1.68 -5.78
N ILE A 165 -6.97 -2.92 -5.46
CA ILE A 165 -5.81 -3.61 -6.00
C ILE A 165 -6.32 -4.80 -6.80
N VAL A 166 -6.13 -4.77 -8.11
CA VAL A 166 -6.46 -5.87 -9.04
C VAL A 166 -5.15 -6.47 -9.54
N LYS A 167 -5.12 -7.78 -9.74
CA LYS A 167 -3.97 -8.50 -10.29
C LYS A 167 -4.37 -9.31 -11.51
N ALA A 168 -3.48 -9.42 -12.49
CA ALA A 168 -3.70 -10.26 -13.67
C ALA A 168 -2.37 -10.75 -14.27
N ARG A 169 -2.43 -11.82 -15.05
CA ARG A 169 -1.22 -12.37 -15.72
C ARG A 169 -0.86 -11.57 -16.97
N LYS A 170 -1.87 -11.05 -17.68
CA LYS A 170 -1.75 -10.19 -18.86
C LYS A 170 -2.06 -8.74 -18.48
N LEU A 171 -1.37 -7.79 -19.12
CA LEU A 171 -1.63 -6.36 -18.87
C LEU A 171 -2.99 -5.94 -19.42
N ASP A 172 -3.38 -6.47 -20.58
CA ASP A 172 -4.66 -6.18 -21.23
C ASP A 172 -5.87 -6.59 -20.38
N ASP A 173 -5.67 -7.52 -19.44
CA ASP A 173 -6.74 -7.93 -18.52
C ASP A 173 -6.87 -6.98 -17.31
N LEU A 174 -5.88 -6.12 -17.03
CA LEU A 174 -5.91 -5.22 -15.86
C LEU A 174 -6.68 -3.94 -16.09
N ILE A 175 -6.64 -3.38 -17.31
CA ILE A 175 -7.07 -2.01 -17.56
C ILE A 175 -8.32 -2.00 -18.43
N PRO A 176 -9.38 -1.29 -18.02
CA PRO A 176 -10.42 -0.91 -18.95
C PRO A 176 -9.86 0.20 -19.84
N ILE A 177 -9.81 -0.01 -21.16
CA ILE A 177 -9.32 1.00 -22.14
C ILE A 177 -10.08 2.34 -21.97
N ASN A 178 -11.33 2.26 -21.49
CA ASN A 178 -12.14 3.42 -21.09
C ASN A 178 -12.40 3.36 -19.57
N PRO A 179 -11.58 4.05 -18.74
CA PRO A 179 -11.80 4.04 -17.31
C PRO A 179 -13.07 4.82 -16.94
N PRO A 180 -13.79 4.43 -15.87
CA PRO A 180 -14.89 5.24 -15.33
C PRO A 180 -14.41 6.65 -14.94
N PRO A 181 -15.30 7.66 -14.95
CA PRO A 181 -14.95 9.01 -14.53
C PRO A 181 -14.44 9.04 -13.09
N ASP A 182 -13.58 10.01 -12.79
CA ASP A 182 -12.99 10.26 -11.46
C ASP A 182 -12.16 9.11 -10.86
N CYS A 183 -11.79 8.14 -11.69
CA CYS A 183 -10.84 7.07 -11.35
C CYS A 183 -9.39 7.48 -11.66
N VAL A 184 -8.48 7.14 -10.75
CA VAL A 184 -7.03 7.34 -10.94
C VAL A 184 -6.32 6.00 -10.80
N SER A 185 -5.64 5.59 -11.87
CA SER A 185 -5.03 4.26 -11.98
C SER A 185 -3.51 4.32 -12.06
N LYS A 186 -2.85 3.32 -11.47
CA LYS A 186 -1.42 3.04 -11.64
C LYS A 186 -1.24 1.56 -11.95
N ILE A 187 -0.37 1.27 -12.92
CA ILE A 187 0.08 -0.10 -13.13
C ILE A 187 1.39 -0.29 -12.39
N MET A 188 1.46 -1.41 -11.70
CA MET A 188 2.54 -1.81 -10.83
C MET A 188 3.18 -3.09 -11.35
N GLY A 189 4.49 -3.17 -11.16
CA GLY A 189 5.33 -4.20 -11.73
C GLY A 189 4.99 -5.62 -11.29
N PRO A 190 5.54 -6.61 -12.02
CA PRO A 190 5.30 -7.99 -11.71
C PRO A 190 5.85 -8.33 -10.32
N CYS A 191 4.98 -8.82 -9.45
CA CYS A 191 5.34 -9.26 -8.10
C CYS A 191 4.68 -10.61 -7.79
N ARG A 192 5.22 -11.33 -6.82
CA ARG A 192 4.71 -12.61 -6.30
C ARG A 192 4.94 -12.68 -4.79
N TRP A 193 4.39 -13.68 -4.14
CA TRP A 193 4.72 -13.94 -2.73
C TRP A 193 6.20 -14.27 -2.55
N SER A 194 6.85 -13.59 -1.60
CA SER A 194 8.21 -13.89 -1.14
C SER A 194 8.16 -14.49 0.26
N THR A 195 8.59 -15.74 0.40
CA THR A 195 8.65 -16.42 1.71
C THR A 195 9.68 -15.78 2.64
N SER A 196 10.79 -15.28 2.11
CA SER A 196 11.84 -14.64 2.93
C SER A 196 11.42 -13.29 3.49
N LEU A 197 10.53 -12.57 2.81
CA LEU A 197 10.02 -11.26 3.25
C LEU A 197 8.61 -11.33 3.85
N GLY A 198 7.91 -12.45 3.70
CA GLY A 198 6.53 -12.62 4.18
C GLY A 198 5.52 -11.66 3.55
N CYS A 199 5.77 -11.21 2.31
CA CYS A 199 4.90 -10.26 1.60
C CYS A 199 4.96 -10.42 0.07
N VAL A 200 4.08 -9.72 -0.65
CA VAL A 200 4.16 -9.60 -2.11
C VAL A 200 5.38 -8.73 -2.47
N TRP A 201 6.31 -9.28 -3.23
CA TRP A 201 7.55 -8.62 -3.61
C TRP A 201 7.99 -9.05 -5.01
N ARG A 202 8.91 -8.31 -5.64
CA ARG A 202 9.47 -8.62 -6.96
C ARG A 202 10.39 -9.84 -6.95
#